data_AF-A0ABD5WF28-F1
#
_entry.id   AF-A0ABD5WF28-F1
#
_cell.length_a   1.000
_cell.length_b   1.000
_cell.length_c   1.000
_cell.angle_alpha   90.00
_cell.angle_beta   90.00
_cell.angle_gamma   90.00
#
_symmetry.space_group_name_H-M   'P 1'
#
loop_
_entity.id
_entity.type
_entity.pdbx_description
1 polymer ?
#
loop_
_entity_poly.entity_id
_entity_poly.type
_entity_poly.pdbx_seq_one_letter_code
_entity_poly.pdbx_strand_id
1 'polypeptide(L)'
;MAFIGINPGLTPLGFHDPAVVVVRGGEVVFGAEEERFSREKHAQGSFPAGALREATTFLDGGLEDVDAITVPWVFEEMDSLFDGRIRGRESATPPTQWTR
;
A
#
# COMPACT_ATOMS: atom_id res chain seq x y z
N MET A 1 0.25 -14.79 -2.37
CA MET A 1 -0.17 -13.44 -2.76
C MET A 1 0.07 -12.50 -1.58
N ALA A 2 0.88 -11.47 -1.77
CA ALA A 2 1.22 -10.48 -0.76
C ALA A 2 1.06 -9.06 -1.34
N PHE A 3 0.49 -8.16 -0.54
CA PHE A 3 0.25 -6.78 -0.90
C PHE A 3 0.76 -5.85 0.18
N ILE A 4 1.25 -4.68 -0.22
CA ILE A 4 1.51 -3.57 0.68
C ILE A 4 0.51 -2.46 0.39
N GLY A 5 -0.25 -2.03 1.39
CA GLY A 5 -1.03 -0.80 1.34
C GLY A 5 -0.30 0.33 2.02
N ILE A 6 -0.24 1.50 1.37
CA ILE A 6 0.44 2.68 1.88
C ILE A 6 -0.53 3.86 1.87
N ASN A 7 -0.79 4.46 3.03
CA ASN A 7 -1.31 5.82 3.11
C ASN A 7 -0.11 6.78 3.12
N PRO A 8 0.15 7.54 2.03
CA PRO A 8 1.41 8.27 1.89
C PRO A 8 1.58 9.45 2.84
N GLY A 9 0.49 10.07 3.33
CA GLY A 9 0.55 11.25 4.21
C GLY A 9 1.17 12.51 3.59
N LEU A 10 1.34 12.52 2.26
CA LEU A 10 1.92 13.62 1.49
C LEU A 10 0.90 14.17 0.50
N THR A 11 0.65 15.48 0.52
CA THR A 11 -0.22 16.16 -0.45
C THR A 11 0.26 15.89 -1.88
N PRO A 12 -0.61 15.49 -2.83
CA PRO A 12 -2.08 15.41 -2.74
C PRO A 12 -2.63 14.07 -2.20
N LEU A 13 -1.78 13.09 -1.93
CA LEU A 13 -2.14 11.72 -1.53
C LEU A 13 -2.40 11.60 -0.01
N GLY A 14 -3.22 12.49 0.54
CA GLY A 14 -3.48 12.62 1.98
C GLY A 14 -2.49 13.56 2.69
N PHE A 15 -2.80 13.98 3.92
CA PHE A 15 -1.96 14.91 4.69
C PHE A 15 -1.67 14.44 6.13
N HIS A 16 -2.40 13.45 6.63
CA HIS A 16 -2.32 12.97 8.01
C HIS A 16 -2.41 11.45 8.04
N ASP A 17 -2.01 10.91 9.20
CA ASP A 17 -2.06 9.50 9.56
C ASP A 17 -1.36 8.57 8.52
N PRO A 18 -0.15 8.90 8.05
CA PRO A 18 0.61 8.03 7.17
C PRO A 18 0.79 6.65 7.80
N ALA A 19 0.55 5.59 7.03
CA ALA A 19 0.46 4.24 7.55
C ALA A 19 0.81 3.20 6.48
N VAL A 20 1.20 2.01 6.95
CA VAL A 20 1.47 0.85 6.10
C VAL A 20 0.73 -0.38 6.62
N VAL A 21 0.19 -1.19 5.71
CA VAL A 21 -0.39 -2.50 5.98
C VAL A 21 0.23 -3.55 5.05
N VAL A 22 0.47 -4.76 5.57
CA VAL A 22 0.85 -5.93 4.76
C VAL A 22 -0.27 -6.95 4.84
N VAL A 23 -0.77 -7.37 3.67
CA VAL A 23 -1.77 -8.42 3.54
C VAL A 23 -1.13 -9.60 2.83
N ARG A 24 -1.14 -10.78 3.45
CA ARG A 24 -0.58 -12.01 2.89
C ARG A 24 -1.60 -13.14 2.96
N GLY A 25 -1.88 -13.77 1.82
CA GLY A 25 -2.86 -14.87 1.75
C GLY A 25 -4.28 -14.48 2.17
N GLY A 26 -4.62 -13.18 2.10
CA GLY A 26 -5.91 -12.65 2.55
C GLY A 26 -5.95 -12.22 4.02
N GLU A 27 -4.84 -12.36 4.76
CA GLU A 27 -4.76 -11.97 6.18
C GLU A 27 -3.84 -10.76 6.37
N VAL A 28 -4.20 -9.88 7.31
CA VAL A 28 -3.34 -8.77 7.72
C VAL A 28 -2.25 -9.30 8.64
N VAL A 29 -0.99 -9.28 8.17
CA VAL A 29 0.17 -9.76 8.94
C VAL A 29 0.94 -8.63 9.61
N PHE A 30 0.76 -7.39 9.13
CA PHE A 30 1.33 -6.19 9.72
C PHE A 30 0.43 -4.99 9.44
N GLY A 31 0.36 -4.06 10.40
CA GLY A 31 -0.29 -2.76 10.22
C GLY A 31 0.21 -1.77 11.25
N ALA A 32 0.73 -0.63 10.80
CA ALA A 32 1.20 0.41 11.70
C ALA A 32 1.13 1.82 11.07
N GLU A 33 0.87 2.80 11.91
CA GLU A 33 0.95 4.22 11.59
C GLU A 33 2.35 4.76 11.90
N GLU A 34 2.81 5.74 11.10
CA GLU A 34 4.13 6.35 11.23
C GLU A 34 4.32 7.06 12.57
N GLU A 35 3.25 7.58 13.20
CA GLU A 35 3.34 8.24 14.51
C GLU A 35 3.90 7.33 15.61
N ARG A 36 3.81 6.01 15.43
CA ARG A 36 4.42 5.04 16.36
C ARG A 36 5.95 5.06 16.27
N PHE A 37 6.50 5.36 15.10
CA PHE A 37 7.92 5.41 14.79
C PHE A 37 8.50 6.81 14.93
N SER A 38 7.86 7.83 14.34
CA SER A 38 8.31 9.22 14.41
C SER A 38 8.11 9.83 15.80
N ARG A 39 7.16 9.29 16.58
CA ARG A 39 6.68 9.84 17.86
C ARG A 39 6.00 11.20 17.71
N GLU A 40 5.64 11.58 16.50
CA GLU A 40 4.88 12.80 16.18
C GLU A 40 3.43 12.45 15.88
N LYS A 41 2.51 12.97 16.69
CA LYS A 41 1.08 12.68 16.56
C LYS A 41 0.57 13.09 15.18
N HIS A 42 -0.20 12.21 14.53
CA HIS A 42 -0.71 12.34 13.16
C HIS A 42 0.33 12.38 12.04
N ALA A 43 1.63 12.49 12.37
CA ALA A 43 2.76 12.51 11.45
C ALA A 43 2.48 13.29 10.16
N GLN A 44 1.92 14.50 10.30
CA GLN A 44 1.36 15.27 9.18
C GLN A 44 2.43 15.65 8.16
N GLY A 45 2.11 15.52 6.87
CA GLY A 45 3.03 15.87 5.80
C GLY A 45 4.30 15.02 5.76
N SER A 46 4.26 13.81 6.32
CA SER A 46 5.39 12.88 6.32
C SER A 46 5.03 11.56 5.63
N PHE A 47 6.04 10.93 5.04
CA PHE A 47 5.91 9.60 4.43
C PHE A 47 6.12 8.51 5.50
N PRO A 48 5.39 7.37 5.47
CA PRO A 48 5.49 6.33 6.48
C PRO A 48 6.76 5.47 6.33
N ALA A 49 7.94 6.08 6.43
CA ALA A 49 9.22 5.41 6.23
C ALA A 49 9.58 4.44 7.36
N GLY A 50 9.24 4.77 8.60
CA GLY A 50 9.40 3.88 9.75
C GLY A 50 8.49 2.66 9.65
N ALA A 51 7.20 2.90 9.40
CA ALA A 51 6.22 1.82 9.23
C ALA A 51 6.53 0.94 8.02
N LEU A 52 6.96 1.51 6.88
CA LEU A 52 7.35 0.74 5.71
C LEU A 52 8.59 -0.13 5.97
N ARG A 53 9.60 0.40 6.66
CA ARG A 53 10.79 -0.38 7.01
C ARG A 53 10.41 -1.58 7.87
N GLU A 54 9.59 -1.38 8.89
CA GLU A 54 9.14 -2.47 9.77
C GLU A 54 8.30 -3.49 9.00
N ALA A 55 7.40 -3.04 8.12
CA ALA A 55 6.59 -3.90 7.27
C ALA A 55 7.42 -4.90 6.45
N THR A 56 8.59 -4.50 5.95
CA THR A 56 9.45 -5.41 5.17
C THR A 56 9.98 -6.60 5.95
N THR A 57 9.99 -6.54 7.28
CA THR A 57 10.38 -7.67 8.14
C THR A 57 9.31 -8.79 8.16
N PHE A 58 8.10 -8.49 7.70
CA PHE A 58 6.99 -9.44 7.57
C PHE A 58 6.89 -10.05 6.17
N LEU A 59 7.89 -9.78 5.32
CA LEU A 59 8.04 -10.32 3.97
C LEU A 59 9.27 -11.22 3.94
N ASP A 60 9.11 -12.48 3.49
CA ASP A 60 10.18 -13.48 3.58
C ASP A 60 11.35 -13.15 2.65
N GLY A 61 11.05 -12.70 1.44
CA GLY A 61 11.98 -12.14 0.46
C GLY A 61 11.62 -10.68 0.17
N GLY A 62 11.54 -9.83 1.19
CA GLY A 62 11.51 -8.38 0.97
C GLY A 62 10.46 -7.88 -0.04
N LEU A 63 10.85 -6.94 -0.90
CA LEU A 63 9.93 -6.33 -1.87
C LEU A 63 9.69 -7.20 -3.11
N GLU A 64 10.57 -8.16 -3.41
CA GLU A 64 10.41 -9.09 -4.54
C GLU A 64 9.23 -10.05 -4.36
N ASP A 65 8.78 -10.27 -3.12
CA ASP A 65 7.59 -11.08 -2.80
C ASP A 65 6.27 -10.30 -2.89
N VAL A 66 6.31 -8.99 -3.18
CA VAL A 66 5.12 -8.13 -3.20
C VAL A 66 4.49 -8.12 -4.58
N ASP A 67 3.26 -8.63 -4.69
CA ASP A 67 2.52 -8.67 -5.96
C ASP A 67 2.06 -7.28 -6.40
N ALA A 68 1.67 -6.44 -5.45
CA ALA A 68 1.33 -5.04 -5.72
C ALA A 68 1.49 -4.14 -4.49
N ILE A 69 1.77 -2.87 -4.77
CA ILE A 69 1.69 -1.77 -3.82
C ILE A 69 0.42 -0.98 -4.15
N THR A 70 -0.37 -0.68 -3.12
CA THR A 70 -1.63 0.04 -3.25
C THR A 70 -1.59 1.34 -2.46
N VAL A 71 -2.24 2.36 -3.01
CA VAL A 71 -2.47 3.65 -2.35
C VAL A 71 -3.98 3.94 -2.35
N PRO A 72 -4.55 4.49 -1.26
CA PRO A 72 -5.99 4.62 -1.11
C PRO A 72 -6.60 5.80 -1.87
N TRP A 73 -5.77 6.65 -2.47
CA TRP A 73 -6.19 7.83 -3.20
C TRP A 73 -6.08 7.58 -4.70
N VAL A 74 -7.14 7.92 -5.43
CA VAL A 74 -7.18 7.91 -6.89
C VAL A 74 -7.54 9.33 -7.32
N PHE A 75 -6.67 9.97 -8.11
CA PHE A 75 -6.97 11.26 -8.74
C PHE A 75 -7.00 11.08 -10.25
N GLU A 76 -7.88 11.82 -10.93
CA GLU A 76 -7.96 11.82 -12.40
C GLU A 76 -6.61 12.18 -13.03
N GLU A 77 -5.77 13.00 -12.37
CA GLU A 77 -4.42 13.30 -12.84
C GLU A 77 -3.37 12.21 -12.55
N MET A 78 -3.62 11.27 -11.61
CA MET A 78 -2.67 10.17 -11.31
C MET A 78 -2.48 9.24 -12.51
N ASP A 79 -3.48 9.12 -13.39
CA ASP A 79 -3.33 8.35 -14.64
C ASP A 79 -2.14 8.84 -15.46
N SER A 80 -1.86 10.14 -15.47
CA SER A 80 -0.71 10.72 -16.17
C SER A 80 0.63 10.50 -15.45
N LEU A 81 0.61 10.35 -14.12
CA LEU A 81 1.80 10.07 -13.30
C LEU A 81 2.21 8.58 -13.36
N PHE A 82 1.25 7.70 -13.59
CA PHE A 82 1.45 6.25 -13.66
C PHE A 82 1.35 5.67 -15.08
N ASP A 83 1.28 6.53 -16.12
CA ASP A 83 1.14 6.20 -17.55
C ASP A 83 2.29 5.35 -18.12
N GLY A 84 2.38 4.09 -17.70
CA GLY A 84 3.11 3.06 -18.41
C GLY A 84 3.82 2.01 -17.57
N ARG A 85 3.84 2.12 -16.22
CA ARG A 85 4.60 1.14 -15.39
C ARG A 85 3.81 0.47 -14.27
N ILE A 86 2.66 0.99 -13.86
CA ILE A 86 1.80 0.38 -12.82
C ILE A 86 0.38 0.12 -13.36
N ARG A 87 0.25 -0.17 -14.65
CA ARG A 87 -0.92 -0.93 -15.11
C ARG A 87 -0.62 -2.39 -14.84
N GLY A 88 -0.97 -2.82 -13.61
CA GLY A 88 -1.21 -4.23 -13.36
C GLY A 88 -2.12 -4.73 -14.47
N ARG A 89 -1.60 -5.71 -15.22
CA ARG A 89 -2.30 -6.46 -16.26
C ARG A 89 -3.76 -6.61 -15.86
N GLU A 90 -4.66 -5.91 -16.55
CA GLU A 90 -6.09 -6.14 -16.42
C GLU A 90 -6.29 -7.64 -16.54
N SER A 91 -6.75 -8.23 -15.43
CA SER A 91 -7.11 -9.63 -15.42
C SER A 91 -8.24 -9.78 -16.42
N ALA A 92 -8.05 -10.78 -17.28
CA ALA A 92 -9.12 -11.44 -18.00
C ALA A 92 -10.37 -11.52 -17.12
N THR A 93 -11.52 -11.25 -17.75
CA THR A 93 -12.87 -11.45 -17.20
C THR A 93 -12.90 -12.62 -16.21
N PRO A 94 -13.25 -12.42 -14.93
CA PRO A 94 -13.42 -13.55 -14.02
C PRO A 94 -14.51 -14.46 -14.59
N PRO A 95 -14.30 -15.79 -14.67
CA PRO A 95 -15.30 -16.69 -15.21
C PRO A 95 -16.59 -16.53 -14.42
N THR A 96 -17.63 -16.17 -15.16
CA THR A 96 -19.02 -16.13 -14.70
C THR A 96 -19.44 -17.56 -14.39
N GLN A 97 -19.38 -17.93 -13.10
CA GLN A 97 -20.28 -18.84 -12.38
C GLN A 97 -19.58 -19.37 -11.12
N TRP A 98 -19.98 -18.85 -9.96
CA TRP A 98 -19.80 -19.53 -8.69
C TRP A 98 -21.10 -20.28 -8.37
N THR A 99 -21.21 -21.53 -8.82
CA THR A 99 -22.21 -22.45 -8.26
C THR A 99 -21.63 -23.11 -7.01
N ARG A 100 -22.47 -23.14 -5.97
CA ARG A 100 -22.21 -23.63 -4.60
C ARG A 100 -21.64 -25.04 -4.54
#